data_AF-A0A958CP37-F1
#
_entry.id   AF-A0A958CP37-F1
#
_cell.length_a   1.000
_cell.length_b   1.000
_cell.length_c   1.000
_cell.angle_alpha   90.00
_cell.angle_beta   90.00
_cell.angle_gamma   90.00
#
_symmetry.space_group_name_H-M   'P 1'
#
loop_
_entity.id
_entity.type
_entity.pdbx_description
1 polymer ?
#
loop_
_entity_poly.entity_id
_entity_poly.type
_entity_poly.pdbx_seq_one_letter_code
_entity_poly.pdbx_strand_id
1 'polypeptide(L)'
;MPTKKPVSLKELASATAAIVAAMPLEQAAQVYDFARFLRALPAPPVTGNEGVDDWLNDSEEDLLAEDAVWEAVYEQNRNTFLALRESAQAEIERGETEDMFGDDGDVVL
;
A
#
# COMPACT_ATOMS: atom_id res chain seq x y z
N MET A 1 6.59 13.71 32.62
CA MET A 1 5.90 13.53 31.33
C MET A 1 4.49 13.02 31.62
N PRO A 2 3.41 13.69 31.20
CA PRO A 2 2.07 13.16 31.41
C PRO A 2 1.83 11.97 30.48
N THR A 3 1.63 10.79 31.04
CA THR A 3 1.21 9.60 30.31
C THR A 3 -0.24 9.79 29.87
N LYS A 4 -0.49 9.81 28.55
CA LYS A 4 -1.86 9.83 28.03
C LYS A 4 -2.53 8.51 28.42
N LYS A 5 -3.61 8.59 29.20
CA LYS A 5 -4.42 7.44 29.58
C LYS A 5 -4.98 6.77 28.31
N PRO A 6 -4.93 5.44 28.18
CA PRO A 6 -5.49 4.76 27.02
C PRO A 6 -7.01 5.01 26.95
N VAL A 7 -7.49 5.47 25.80
CA VAL A 7 -8.91 5.70 25.54
C VAL A 7 -9.59 4.35 25.39
N SER A 8 -10.67 4.12 26.14
CA SER A 8 -11.43 2.88 26.06
C SER A 8 -12.24 2.79 24.76
N LEU A 9 -12.49 1.57 24.28
CA LEU A 9 -13.35 1.32 23.11
C LEU A 9 -14.75 1.92 23.29
N LYS A 10 -15.26 1.95 24.52
CA LYS A 10 -16.56 2.55 24.84
C LYS A 10 -16.55 4.06 24.65
N GLU A 11 -15.47 4.73 25.08
CA GLU A 11 -15.30 6.17 24.88
C GLU A 11 -15.15 6.50 23.39
N LEU A 12 -14.40 5.69 22.64
CA LEU A 12 -14.29 5.83 21.18
C LEU A 12 -15.65 5.65 20.49
N ALA A 13 -16.37 4.57 20.79
CA ALA A 13 -17.69 4.31 20.20
C ALA A 13 -18.68 5.46 20.49
N SER A 14 -18.67 5.98 21.72
CA SER A 14 -19.51 7.12 22.09
C SER A 14 -19.11 8.40 21.35
N ALA A 15 -17.81 8.67 21.21
CA ALA A 15 -17.32 9.83 20.48
C ALA A 15 -17.67 9.75 19.00
N THR A 16 -17.46 8.59 18.36
CA THR A 16 -17.83 8.35 16.96
C THR A 16 -19.33 8.53 16.74
N ALA A 17 -20.17 7.99 17.62
CA ALA A 17 -21.63 8.16 17.52
C ALA A 17 -22.05 9.63 17.61
N ALA A 18 -21.42 10.41 18.50
CA ALA A 18 -21.69 11.84 18.63
C ALA A 18 -21.29 12.62 17.36
N ILE A 19 -20.15 12.29 16.75
CA ILE A 19 -19.71 12.90 15.49
C ILE A 19 -20.70 12.57 14.37
N VAL A 20 -21.06 11.30 14.19
CA VAL A 20 -21.99 10.85 13.14
C VAL A 20 -23.38 11.49 13.30
N ALA A 21 -23.86 11.63 14.54
CA ALA A 21 -25.14 12.27 14.82
C ALA A 21 -25.18 13.77 14.47
N ALA A 22 -24.01 14.43 14.41
CA ALA A 22 -23.88 15.84 14.05
C ALA A 22 -23.66 16.08 12.55
N MET A 23 -23.51 15.02 11.74
CA MET A 23 -23.26 15.14 10.30
C MET A 23 -24.53 15.47 9.50
N PRO A 24 -24.39 16.12 8.32
CA PRO A 24 -25.43 16.13 7.29
C PRO A 24 -25.85 14.71 6.91
N LEU A 25 -27.11 14.54 6.51
CA LEU A 25 -27.71 13.23 6.24
C LEU A 25 -26.93 12.45 5.17
N GLU A 26 -26.45 13.14 4.14
CA GLU A 26 -25.68 12.56 3.05
C GLU A 26 -24.35 11.97 3.55
N GLN A 27 -23.67 12.66 4.46
CA GLN A 27 -22.40 12.21 5.04
C GLN A 27 -22.63 11.06 6.03
N ALA A 28 -23.70 11.13 6.83
CA ALA A 28 -24.07 10.03 7.73
C ALA A 28 -24.41 8.75 6.95
N ALA A 29 -25.07 8.88 5.79
CA ALA A 29 -25.34 7.75 4.89
C ALA A 29 -24.04 7.13 4.34
N GLN A 30 -23.07 7.95 3.93
CA GLN A 30 -21.76 7.46 3.48
C GLN A 30 -21.01 6.69 4.57
N VAL A 31 -21.02 7.19 5.81
CA VAL A 31 -20.41 6.49 6.95
C VAL A 31 -21.11 5.16 7.21
N TYR A 32 -22.44 5.12 7.10
CA TYR A 32 -23.22 3.90 7.23
C TYR A 32 -22.88 2.89 6.12
N ASP A 33 -22.80 3.33 4.87
CA ASP A 33 -22.45 2.48 3.73
C ASP A 33 -21.02 1.92 3.86
N PHE A 34 -20.08 2.74 4.34
CA PHE A 34 -18.73 2.29 4.65
C PHE A 34 -18.70 1.25 5.79
N ALA A 35 -19.42 1.50 6.89
CA ALA A 35 -19.54 0.53 7.97
C ALA A 35 -20.20 -0.78 7.51
N ARG A 36 -21.18 -0.69 6.61
CA ARG A 36 -21.82 -1.85 5.97
C ARG A 36 -20.83 -2.61 5.09
N PHE A 37 -20.02 -1.91 4.29
CA PHE A 37 -18.96 -2.49 3.47
C PHE A 37 -17.97 -3.28 4.34
N LEU A 38 -17.44 -2.68 5.41
CA LEU A 38 -16.51 -3.35 6.33
C LEU A 38 -17.10 -4.61 6.95
N ARG A 39 -18.40 -4.64 7.23
CA ARG A 39 -19.09 -5.83 7.76
C ARG A 39 -19.35 -6.89 6.68
N ALA A 40 -19.47 -6.49 5.42
CA ALA A 40 -19.73 -7.36 4.29
C ALA A 40 -18.43 -7.95 3.71
N LEU A 41 -17.26 -7.37 4.05
CA LEU A 41 -15.98 -7.99 3.75
C LEU A 41 -16.00 -9.43 4.31
N PRO A 42 -15.68 -10.44 3.50
CA PRO A 42 -15.47 -11.77 4.03
C PRO A 42 -14.42 -11.64 5.13
N ALA A 43 -14.61 -12.37 6.24
CA ALA A 43 -13.52 -12.50 7.20
C ALA A 43 -12.27 -12.86 6.40
N PRO A 44 -11.18 -12.08 6.50
CA PRO A 44 -9.96 -12.45 5.82
C PRO A 44 -9.69 -13.91 6.18
N PRO A 45 -9.31 -14.77 5.22
CA PRO A 45 -8.94 -16.12 5.56
C PRO A 45 -7.97 -16.01 6.73
N VAL A 46 -8.30 -16.66 7.85
CA VAL A 46 -7.39 -16.75 8.98
C VAL A 46 -6.26 -17.63 8.48
N THR A 47 -5.32 -17.02 7.77
CA THR A 47 -3.99 -17.57 7.59
C THR A 47 -3.38 -17.51 8.98
N GLY A 48 -3.50 -18.61 9.71
CA GLY A 48 -2.59 -18.85 10.82
C GLY A 48 -1.18 -18.82 10.25
N ASN A 49 -0.46 -17.73 10.50
CA ASN A 49 1.00 -17.53 10.51
C ASN A 49 1.34 -16.11 10.05
N GLU A 50 2.06 -15.36 10.89
CA GLU A 50 3.44 -14.90 10.62
C GLU A 50 3.81 -14.45 9.19
N GLY A 51 2.91 -13.83 8.43
CA GLY A 51 3.17 -13.53 7.02
C GLY A 51 2.24 -12.49 6.40
N VAL A 52 1.75 -11.54 7.21
CA VAL A 52 1.49 -10.22 6.62
C VAL A 52 2.89 -9.69 6.37
N ASP A 53 3.29 -9.68 5.09
CA ASP A 53 4.49 -8.97 4.63
C ASP A 53 4.35 -7.53 5.11
N ASP A 54 4.94 -7.28 6.27
CA ASP A 54 4.88 -6.03 6.99
C ASP A 54 6.04 -5.17 6.48
N TRP A 55 6.11 -5.02 5.16
CA TRP A 55 7.10 -4.19 4.46
C TRP A 55 7.25 -2.82 5.16
N LEU A 56 6.18 -2.28 5.74
CA LEU A 56 6.22 -1.00 6.46
C LEU A 56 6.87 -1.05 7.85
N ASN A 57 7.08 -2.22 8.44
CA ASN A 57 7.70 -2.42 9.76
C ASN A 57 8.92 -3.37 9.71
N ASP A 58 9.54 -3.58 8.55
CA ASP A 58 10.80 -4.31 8.48
C ASP A 58 11.86 -3.64 9.37
N SER A 59 12.66 -4.46 10.06
CA SER A 59 13.73 -3.94 10.89
C SER A 59 14.89 -3.44 10.02
N GLU A 60 15.70 -2.53 10.55
CA GLU A 60 16.91 -2.05 9.86
C GLU A 60 17.87 -3.22 9.53
N GLU A 61 17.89 -4.26 10.36
CA GLU A 61 18.70 -5.46 10.10
C GLU A 61 18.19 -6.25 8.89
N ASP A 62 16.87 -6.37 8.74
CA ASP A 62 16.26 -7.10 7.61
C ASP A 62 16.48 -6.36 6.29
N LEU A 63 16.34 -5.03 6.29
CA LEU A 63 16.63 -4.20 5.11
C LEU A 63 18.10 -4.30 4.68
N LEU A 64 19.04 -4.30 5.62
CA LEU A 64 20.47 -4.46 5.31
C LEU A 64 20.79 -5.85 4.75
N ALA A 65 20.12 -6.89 5.24
CA ALA A 65 20.27 -8.23 4.72
C ALA A 65 19.73 -8.35 3.28
N GLU A 66 18.58 -7.72 3.02
CA GLU A 66 17.99 -7.64 1.68
C GLU A 66 18.90 -6.88 0.70
N ASP A 67 19.41 -5.71 1.10
CA ASP A 67 20.35 -4.91 0.30
C ASP A 67 21.59 -5.71 -0.11
N ALA A 68 22.14 -6.52 0.80
CA ALA A 68 23.29 -7.37 0.51
C ALA A 68 22.98 -8.45 -0.55
N VAL A 69 21.76 -9.01 -0.53
CA VAL A 69 21.31 -9.97 -1.54
C VAL A 69 21.16 -9.26 -2.89
N TRP A 70 20.52 -8.09 -2.93
CA TRP A 70 20.37 -7.31 -4.16
C TRP A 70 21.70 -6.92 -4.78
N GLU A 71 22.67 -6.46 -3.98
CA GLU A 71 24.00 -6.13 -4.46
C GLU A 71 24.72 -7.36 -5.04
N ALA A 72 24.64 -8.50 -4.36
CA ALA A 72 25.24 -9.74 -4.86
C ALA A 72 24.60 -10.20 -6.18
N VAL A 73 23.27 -10.10 -6.32
CA VAL A 73 22.56 -10.41 -7.56
C VAL A 73 22.94 -9.43 -8.66
N TYR A 74 23.03 -8.13 -8.34
CA TYR A 74 23.45 -7.10 -9.27
C TYR A 74 24.85 -7.37 -9.81
N GLU A 75 25.82 -7.61 -8.94
CA GLU A 75 27.21 -7.84 -9.36
C GLU A 75 27.34 -9.10 -10.21
N GLN A 76 26.62 -10.18 -9.86
CA GLN A 76 26.59 -11.41 -10.65
C GLN A 76 25.99 -11.22 -12.05
N ASN A 77 25.02 -10.31 -12.20
CA ASN A 77 24.25 -10.12 -13.42
C ASN A 77 24.50 -8.76 -14.10
N ARG A 78 25.55 -8.05 -13.69
CA ARG A 78 25.81 -6.65 -14.05
C ARG A 78 25.75 -6.40 -15.55
N ASN A 79 26.41 -7.26 -16.32
CA ASN A 79 26.44 -7.14 -17.79
C ASN A 79 25.06 -7.38 -18.42
N THR A 80 24.28 -8.31 -17.89
CA THR A 80 22.91 -8.57 -18.35
C THR A 80 22.02 -7.35 -18.08
N PHE A 81 22.12 -6.75 -16.89
CA PHE A 81 21.35 -5.55 -16.57
C PHE A 81 21.75 -4.33 -17.42
N LEU A 82 23.05 -4.17 -17.72
CA LEU A 82 23.50 -3.13 -18.63
C LEU A 82 22.96 -3.33 -20.06
N ALA A 83 22.95 -4.57 -20.55
CA ALA A 83 22.40 -4.90 -21.86
C ALA A 83 20.87 -4.66 -21.91
N LEU A 84 20.14 -5.05 -20.86
CA LEU A 84 18.70 -4.78 -20.76
C LEU A 84 18.40 -3.28 -20.75
N ARG A 85 19.18 -2.48 -20.00
CA ARG A 85 19.06 -1.03 -20.00
C ARG A 85 19.27 -0.44 -21.40
N GLU A 86 20.30 -0.90 -22.12
CA GLU A 86 20.59 -0.42 -23.47
C GLU A 86 19.49 -0.81 -24.47
N SER A 87 18.95 -2.03 -24.37
CA SER A 87 17.81 -2.47 -25.18
C SER A 87 16.58 -1.61 -24.93
N ALA A 88 16.22 -1.41 -23.65
CA ALA A 88 15.05 -0.61 -23.27
C ALA A 88 15.19 0.84 -23.76
N GLN A 89 16.38 1.44 -23.65
CA GLN A 89 16.64 2.78 -24.17
C GLN A 89 16.44 2.83 -25.69
N ALA A 90 16.93 1.83 -26.42
CA ALA A 90 16.76 1.76 -27.86
C ALA A 90 15.29 1.51 -28.28
N GLU A 91 14.49 0.82 -27.46
CA GLU A 91 13.05 0.65 -27.68
C GLU A 91 12.30 1.98 -27.50
N ILE A 92 12.62 2.73 -26.43
CA ILE A 92 12.06 4.07 -26.19
C ILE A 92 12.39 5.01 -27.35
N GLU A 93 13.65 5.05 -27.78
CA GLU A 93 14.09 5.92 -28.88
C GLU A 93 13.45 5.57 -30.23
N ARG A 94 13.09 4.29 -30.42
CA ARG A 94 12.35 3.81 -31.61
C ARG A 94 10.84 4.00 -31.49
N GLY A 95 10.33 4.42 -30.34
CA GLY A 95 8.89 4.52 -30.07
C GLY A 95 8.19 3.16 -30.06
N GLU A 96 8.92 2.09 -29.72
CA GLU A 96 8.38 0.73 -29.57
C GLU A 96 7.80 0.49 -28.17
N THR A 97 7.82 1.52 -27.31
CA THR A 97 7.18 1.52 -26.01
C THR A 97 5.78 2.11 -26.09
N GLU A 98 4.82 1.51 -25.38
CA GLU A 98 3.48 2.05 -25.24
C GLU A 98 3.43 3.11 -24.13
N ASP A 99 2.74 4.21 -24.39
CA ASP A 99 2.44 5.20 -23.37
C ASP A 99 1.45 4.59 -22.37
N MET A 100 1.88 4.47 -21.12
CA MET A 100 1.03 3.96 -20.04
C MET A 100 -0.13 4.91 -19.71
N PHE A 101 -0.04 6.18 -20.13
CA PHE A 101 -1.03 7.22 -19.84
C PHE A 101 -1.40 7.97 -21.11
N GLY A 102 -2.70 8.14 -21.34
CA GLY A 102 -3.22 8.99 -22.41
C GLY A 102 -3.08 10.49 -22.08
N ASP A 103 -3.41 11.35 -23.05
CA ASP A 103 -3.35 12.81 -22.91
C ASP A 103 -4.28 13.37 -21.81
N ASP A 104 -5.28 12.61 -21.39
CA ASP A 104 -6.23 12.90 -20.32
C ASP A 104 -5.80 12.34 -18.94
N GLY A 105 -4.69 11.60 -18.90
CA GLY A 105 -4.16 10.97 -17.69
C GLY A 105 -4.78 9.60 -17.36
N ASP A 106 -5.64 9.06 -18.22
CA ASP A 106 -6.17 7.71 -18.05
C ASP A 106 -5.14 6.66 -18.47
N VAL A 107 -5.17 5.49 -17.82
CA VAL A 107 -4.28 4.38 -18.17
C VAL A 107 -4.74 3.76 -19.49
N VAL A 108 -3.85 3.70 -20.47
CA VAL A 108 -4.10 3.02 -21.75
C VAL A 108 -3.69 1.56 -21.57
N LEU A 109 -4.67 0.66 -21.52
CA LEU A 109 -4.48 -0.80 -21.42
C LEU A 109 -4.85 -1.50 -22.73
#